data_AF-A0A842A4J3-F1
#
_entry.id   AF-A0A842A4J3-F1
#
_cell.length_a   1.000
_cell.length_b   1.000
_cell.length_c   1.000
_cell.angle_alpha   90.00
_cell.angle_beta   90.00
_cell.angle_gamma   90.00
#
_symmetry.space_group_name_H-M   'P 1'
#
loop_
_entity.id
_entity.type
_entity.pdbx_description
1 polymer ?
#
loop_
_entity_poly.entity_id
_entity_poly.type
_entity_poly.pdbx_seq_one_letter_code
_entity_poly.pdbx_strand_id
1 'polypeptide(L)'
;MFANKILTEKDTDQIRFSILASGSSGNATLIETGDQKILVDCGLSGKKNTWKAMDNMIGEVSSDQKFQFDMETVKSFGSMQVESFGVSHDAIEPMFYIFHNGNKKFVMITDTGYVSDRMKGHIAGADAYLFESNHDVEMLRMGRYPWNVKRRILGDEGHVCNEDAAI
;
A
#
# COMPACT_ATOMS: atom_id res chain seq x y z
N MET A 1 16.17 22.77 21.04
CA MET A 1 17.50 22.15 20.79
C MET A 1 17.22 20.73 20.31
N PHE A 2 17.12 20.53 18.99
CA PHE A 2 16.88 19.19 18.44
C PHE A 2 18.21 18.44 18.50
N ALA A 3 18.27 17.40 19.33
CA ALA A 3 19.42 16.51 19.34
C ALA A 3 19.48 15.80 17.98
N ASN A 4 20.56 15.99 17.23
CA ASN A 4 20.87 15.15 16.08
C ASN A 4 21.12 13.73 16.60
N LYS A 5 20.07 12.90 16.60
CA LYS A 5 20.20 11.47 16.87
C LYS A 5 21.05 10.89 15.74
N ILE A 6 22.24 10.42 16.08
CA ILE A 6 23.06 9.63 15.15
C ILE A 6 22.27 8.34 14.90
N LEU A 7 21.74 8.18 13.68
CA LEU A 7 21.04 6.98 13.26
C LEU A 7 22.06 5.84 13.11
N THR A 8 21.76 4.68 13.66
CA THR A 8 22.58 3.48 13.44
C THR A 8 22.23 2.83 12.09
N GLU A 9 23.10 2.01 11.50
CA GLU A 9 22.77 1.24 10.28
C GLU A 9 21.48 0.40 10.45
N LYS A 10 21.26 -0.11 11.66
CA LYS A 10 20.03 -0.82 12.05
C LYS A 10 18.78 0.07 12.07
N ASP A 11 18.94 1.38 12.33
CA ASP A 11 17.85 2.35 12.27
C ASP A 11 17.59 2.79 10.83
N THR A 12 18.62 2.83 9.97
CA THR A 12 18.45 3.16 8.54
C THR A 12 17.79 2.04 7.77
N ASP A 13 18.09 0.77 8.07
CA ASP A 13 17.52 -0.40 7.36
C ASP A 13 16.08 -0.75 7.77
N GLN A 14 15.58 -0.23 8.89
CA GLN A 14 14.21 -0.48 9.33
C GLN A 14 13.20 0.23 8.43
N ILE A 15 12.21 -0.53 7.95
CA ILE A 15 11.00 0.00 7.33
C ILE A 15 9.90 0.00 8.40
N ARG A 16 9.27 1.16 8.61
CA ARG A 16 8.07 1.32 9.43
C ARG A 16 6.92 1.74 8.54
N PHE A 17 5.72 1.29 8.86
CA PHE A 17 4.52 1.73 8.17
C PHE A 17 3.44 2.15 9.17
N SER A 18 2.64 3.14 8.79
CA SER A 18 1.47 3.61 9.52
C SER A 18 0.30 3.76 8.55
N ILE A 19 -0.82 3.09 8.83
CA ILE A 19 -2.06 3.27 8.09
C ILE A 19 -2.72 4.53 8.62
N LEU A 20 -2.80 5.56 7.80
CA LEU A 20 -3.38 6.86 8.15
C LEU A 20 -4.88 6.92 7.84
N ALA A 21 -5.28 6.21 6.78
CA ALA A 21 -6.68 6.03 6.41
C ALA A 21 -6.82 4.71 5.64
N SER A 22 -7.91 3.99 5.91
CA SER A 22 -8.29 2.78 5.19
C SER A 22 -9.82 2.72 5.05
N GLY A 23 -10.31 2.45 3.85
CA GLY A 23 -11.74 2.25 3.57
C GLY A 23 -12.17 2.64 2.15
N SER A 24 -13.45 2.42 1.83
CA SER A 24 -14.04 2.60 0.48
C SER A 24 -13.92 3.99 -0.13
N SER A 25 -13.51 4.98 0.66
CA SER A 25 -13.32 6.36 0.24
C SER A 25 -11.85 6.69 -0.07
N GLY A 26 -10.94 5.71 0.00
CA GLY A 26 -9.53 5.83 -0.32
C GLY A 26 -8.63 5.41 0.85
N ASN A 27 -7.41 4.99 0.50
CA ASN A 27 -6.40 4.49 1.42
C ASN A 27 -5.19 5.44 1.44
N ALA A 28 -4.60 5.66 2.62
CA ALA A 28 -3.34 6.38 2.78
C ALA A 28 -2.44 5.66 3.79
N THR A 29 -1.24 5.33 3.34
CA THR A 29 -0.22 4.62 4.13
C THR A 29 1.07 5.41 4.10
N LEU A 30 1.62 5.72 5.27
CA LEU A 30 2.95 6.33 5.42
C LEU A 30 3.99 5.23 5.62
N ILE A 31 5.04 5.24 4.80
CA ILE A 31 6.21 4.36 4.88
C ILE A 31 7.42 5.21 5.31
N GLU A 32 8.13 4.78 6.34
CA GLU A 32 9.25 5.53 6.92
C GLU A 32 10.49 4.63 7.05
N THR A 33 11.65 5.19 6.70
CA THR A 33 12.97 4.66 7.03
C THR A 33 13.68 5.64 7.97
N GLY A 34 14.93 5.37 8.33
CA GLY A 34 15.72 6.32 9.13
C GLY A 34 15.86 7.71 8.51
N ASP A 35 15.89 7.80 7.17
CA ASP A 35 16.16 9.03 6.42
C ASP A 35 15.03 9.47 5.48
N GLN A 36 14.04 8.63 5.20
CA GLN A 36 12.96 8.94 4.25
C GLN A 36 11.57 8.71 4.84
N LYS A 37 10.61 9.48 4.33
CA LYS A 37 9.18 9.28 4.57
C LYS A 37 8.44 9.36 3.24
N ILE A 38 7.76 8.30 2.86
CA ILE A 38 6.97 8.21 1.63
C ILE A 38 5.50 8.01 2.02
N LEU A 39 4.64 8.89 1.55
CA LEU A 39 3.20 8.67 1.58
C LEU A 39 2.79 7.95 0.30
N VAL A 40 2.09 6.83 0.45
CA VAL A 40 1.40 6.16 -0.64
C VAL A 40 -0.09 6.41 -0.47
N ASP A 41 -0.70 7.02 -1.49
CA ASP A 41 -2.10 7.44 -1.49
C ASP A 41 -2.81 6.85 -2.71
N CYS A 42 -3.86 6.06 -2.46
CA CYS A 42 -4.77 5.50 -3.47
C CYS A 42 -6.13 6.19 -3.38
N GLY A 43 -6.17 7.50 -3.63
CA GLY A 43 -7.43 8.24 -3.90
C GLY A 43 -7.88 9.25 -2.84
N LEU A 44 -7.07 9.55 -1.83
CA LEU A 44 -7.32 10.59 -0.83
C LEU A 44 -6.69 11.95 -1.16
N SER A 45 -6.23 12.15 -2.41
CA SER A 45 -5.65 13.39 -2.90
C SER A 45 -6.51 14.61 -2.48
N GLY A 46 -6.16 15.23 -1.35
CA GLY A 46 -6.83 16.44 -0.85
C GLY A 46 -7.80 16.31 0.33
N LYS A 47 -7.99 15.16 1.00
CA LYS A 47 -8.89 15.14 2.17
C LYS A 47 -8.26 15.81 3.40
N LYS A 48 -8.91 16.87 3.90
CA LYS A 48 -8.47 17.69 5.05
C LYS A 48 -8.05 16.89 6.28
N ASN A 49 -8.71 15.77 6.55
CA ASN A 49 -8.40 14.94 7.73
C ASN A 49 -7.15 14.08 7.53
N THR A 50 -6.88 13.60 6.32
CA THR A 50 -5.64 12.87 5.99
C THR A 50 -4.45 13.82 6.12
N TRP A 51 -4.53 15.01 5.52
CA TRP A 51 -3.51 16.05 5.69
C TRP A 51 -3.29 16.43 7.16
N LYS A 52 -4.36 16.62 7.94
CA LYS A 52 -4.24 16.89 9.38
C LYS A 52 -3.59 15.77 10.20
N ALA A 53 -3.90 14.51 9.89
CA ALA A 53 -3.24 13.37 10.54
C ALA A 53 -1.73 13.34 10.22
N MET A 54 -1.38 13.87 9.04
CA MET A 54 -0.04 13.94 8.50
C MET A 54 0.77 15.18 8.92
N ASP A 55 0.11 16.29 9.29
CA ASP A 55 0.77 17.58 9.61
C ASP A 55 1.89 17.42 10.65
N ASN A 56 1.67 16.56 11.66
CA ASN A 56 2.66 16.29 12.71
C ASN A 56 3.75 15.28 12.31
N MET A 57 3.63 14.63 11.15
CA MET A 57 4.49 13.52 10.72
C MET A 57 5.43 13.88 9.57
N ILE A 58 4.98 14.67 8.59
CA ILE A 58 5.68 14.89 7.32
C ILE A 58 6.07 16.36 7.05
N GLY A 59 5.61 17.30 7.87
CA GLY A 59 5.84 18.73 7.63
C GLY A 59 5.15 19.24 6.36
N GLU A 60 5.62 20.37 5.83
CA GLU A 60 5.10 20.94 4.59
C GLU A 60 5.67 20.19 3.38
N VAL A 61 4.79 19.67 2.50
CA VAL A 61 5.19 18.90 1.31
C VAL A 61 5.02 19.77 0.06
N SER A 62 6.14 20.09 -0.59
CA SER A 62 6.12 20.80 -1.87
C SER A 62 5.45 19.95 -2.96
N SER A 63 4.83 20.59 -3.95
CA SER A 63 4.34 19.91 -5.16
C SER A 63 5.44 19.12 -5.87
N ASP A 64 6.70 19.56 -5.76
CA ASP A 64 7.84 18.92 -6.41
C ASP A 64 8.24 17.59 -5.75
N GLN A 65 7.67 17.30 -4.57
CA GLN A 65 7.83 16.03 -3.85
C GLN A 65 6.68 15.05 -4.15
N LYS A 66 5.85 15.36 -5.15
CA LYS A 66 4.80 14.47 -5.65
C LYS A 66 5.30 13.74 -6.88
N PHE A 67 5.38 12.42 -6.77
CA PHE A 67 5.85 11.56 -7.85
C PHE A 67 4.69 10.73 -8.37
N GLN A 68 4.41 10.83 -9.66
CA GLN A 68 3.56 9.85 -10.34
C GLN A 68 4.41 8.62 -10.67
N PHE A 69 3.89 7.44 -10.36
CA PHE A 69 4.48 6.17 -10.72
C PHE A 69 3.72 5.59 -11.90
N ASP A 70 4.46 5.24 -12.96
CA ASP A 70 3.92 4.39 -14.01
C ASP A 70 4.03 2.93 -13.58
N MET A 71 3.28 2.03 -14.19
CA MET A 71 3.39 0.59 -13.92
C MET A 71 4.78 0.04 -14.28
N GLU A 72 5.23 -0.97 -13.52
CA GLU A 72 6.52 -1.65 -13.73
C GLU A 72 7.73 -0.68 -13.67
N THR A 73 7.65 0.35 -12.84
CA THR A 73 8.73 1.32 -12.65
C THR A 73 9.38 1.21 -11.28
N VAL A 74 10.67 1.53 -11.25
CA VAL A 74 11.46 1.57 -10.02
C VAL A 74 11.98 3.00 -9.84
N LYS A 75 11.76 3.58 -8.66
CA LYS A 75 12.37 4.87 -8.28
C LYS A 75 13.06 4.76 -6.94
N SER A 76 14.17 5.50 -6.79
CA SER A 76 14.93 5.55 -5.56
C SER A 76 14.71 6.88 -4.85
N PHE A 77 14.48 6.81 -3.54
CA PHE A 77 14.37 7.92 -2.62
C PHE A 77 15.37 7.67 -1.49
N GLY A 78 16.51 8.36 -1.49
CA GLY A 78 17.58 8.10 -0.52
C GLY A 78 17.99 6.63 -0.49
N SER A 79 17.92 6.02 0.69
CA SER A 79 18.19 4.59 0.93
C SER A 79 17.10 3.63 0.42
N MET A 80 15.88 4.15 0.19
CA MET A 80 14.71 3.35 -0.15
C MET A 80 14.48 3.28 -1.66
N GLN A 81 14.26 2.09 -2.18
CA GLN A 81 13.82 1.86 -3.55
C GLN A 81 12.37 1.41 -3.54
N VAL A 82 11.57 2.01 -4.41
CA VAL A 82 10.14 1.70 -4.57
C VAL A 82 9.91 1.16 -5.96
N GLU A 83 9.38 -0.06 -6.06
CA GLU A 83 8.98 -0.72 -7.30
C GLU A 83 7.46 -0.74 -7.38
N SER A 84 6.90 -0.29 -8.50
CA SER A 84 5.48 -0.48 -8.84
C SER A 84 5.31 -1.75 -9.66
N PHE A 85 4.26 -2.51 -9.38
CA PHE A 85 3.88 -3.66 -10.19
C PHE A 85 2.42 -3.55 -10.62
N GLY A 86 2.20 -3.65 -11.93
CA GLY A 86 0.87 -3.59 -12.52
C GLY A 86 0.10 -4.89 -12.30
N VAL A 87 -1.20 -4.75 -12.06
CA VAL A 87 -2.06 -5.89 -11.75
C VAL A 87 -3.24 -5.91 -12.70
N SER A 88 -3.66 -7.10 -13.12
CA SER A 88 -4.88 -7.27 -13.88
C SER A 88 -6.06 -7.27 -12.92
N HIS A 89 -6.65 -6.09 -12.64
CA HIS A 89 -7.88 -5.93 -11.85
C HIS A 89 -8.83 -4.91 -12.45
N ASP A 90 -10.08 -4.96 -11.99
CA ASP A 90 -11.26 -4.18 -12.42
C ASP A 90 -11.22 -2.69 -11.99
N ALA A 91 -10.07 -2.23 -11.48
CA ALA A 91 -9.78 -0.85 -11.11
C ALA A 91 -9.00 -0.14 -12.24
N ILE A 92 -9.04 1.19 -12.27
CA ILE A 92 -8.22 1.97 -13.20
C ILE A 92 -6.77 1.95 -12.69
N GLU A 93 -5.91 1.16 -13.33
CA GLU A 93 -4.47 1.03 -13.05
C GLU A 93 -4.13 0.63 -11.59
N PRO A 94 -4.57 -0.55 -11.13
CA PRO A 94 -4.23 -1.05 -9.80
C PRO A 94 -2.72 -1.30 -9.73
N MET A 95 -2.08 -0.62 -8.79
CA MET A 95 -0.64 -0.69 -8.57
C MET A 95 -0.36 -1.22 -7.19
N PHE A 96 0.52 -2.22 -7.11
CA PHE A 96 1.17 -2.61 -5.88
C PHE A 96 2.53 -1.98 -5.77
N TYR A 97 3.00 -1.86 -4.54
CA TYR A 97 4.29 -1.24 -4.25
C TYR A 97 5.15 -2.17 -3.42
N ILE A 98 6.39 -2.36 -3.87
CA ILE A 98 7.42 -3.07 -3.12
C ILE A 98 8.46 -2.03 -2.68
N PHE A 99 8.74 -2.02 -1.38
CA PHE A 99 9.71 -1.15 -0.74
C PHE A 99 10.93 -1.97 -0.38
N HIS A 100 12.07 -1.57 -0.92
CA HIS A 100 13.38 -2.14 -0.64
C HIS A 100 14.20 -1.13 0.14
N ASN A 101 14.83 -1.58 1.23
CA ASN A 101 15.74 -0.75 1.99
C ASN A 101 16.84 -1.63 2.61
N GLY A 102 18.06 -1.52 2.10
CA GLY A 102 19.13 -2.47 2.43
C GLY A 102 18.74 -3.90 2.08
N ASN A 103 18.72 -4.79 3.07
CA ASN A 103 18.27 -6.18 2.91
C ASN A 103 16.79 -6.39 3.22
N LYS A 104 16.04 -5.32 3.53
CA LYS A 104 14.62 -5.38 3.88
C LYS A 104 13.74 -5.21 2.67
N LYS A 105 12.70 -6.05 2.60
CA LYS A 105 11.67 -6.01 1.58
C LYS A 105 10.30 -5.96 2.25
N PHE A 106 9.55 -4.89 2.00
CA PHE A 106 8.17 -4.71 2.44
C PHE A 106 7.26 -4.63 1.21
N VAL A 107 6.21 -5.45 1.18
CA VAL A 107 5.27 -5.51 0.05
C VAL A 107 3.93 -4.94 0.49
N MET A 108 3.39 -3.99 -0.26
CA MET A 108 2.06 -3.44 -0.05
C MET A 108 1.14 -3.79 -1.22
N ILE A 109 0.05 -4.49 -0.89
CA ILE A 109 -0.97 -4.98 -1.80
C ILE A 109 -2.32 -4.47 -1.33
N THR A 110 -2.84 -3.47 -2.02
CA THR A 110 -4.11 -2.80 -1.71
C THR A 110 -5.07 -2.94 -2.88
N ASP A 111 -6.35 -3.09 -2.58
CA ASP A 111 -7.47 -3.14 -3.53
C ASP A 111 -7.27 -4.10 -4.72
N THR A 112 -7.13 -5.40 -4.41
CA THR A 112 -6.94 -6.48 -5.40
C THR A 112 -8.00 -7.54 -5.25
N GLY A 113 -8.38 -8.21 -6.35
CA GLY A 113 -9.26 -9.39 -6.37
C GLY A 113 -8.56 -10.74 -6.40
N TYR A 114 -7.30 -10.78 -6.82
CA TYR A 114 -6.59 -12.01 -7.19
C TYR A 114 -5.08 -11.79 -7.20
N VAL A 115 -4.34 -12.76 -6.62
CA VAL A 115 -2.87 -12.82 -6.60
C VAL A 115 -2.41 -13.92 -7.55
N SER A 116 -1.89 -13.54 -8.72
CA SER A 116 -1.41 -14.48 -9.74
C SER A 116 -0.08 -15.15 -9.36
N ASP A 117 0.26 -16.30 -9.96
CA ASP A 117 1.55 -16.96 -9.71
C ASP A 117 2.75 -16.12 -10.16
N ARG A 118 2.59 -15.32 -11.22
CA ARG A 118 3.60 -14.31 -11.61
C ARG A 118 3.86 -13.36 -10.45
N MET A 119 2.79 -12.84 -9.82
CA MET A 119 2.89 -11.93 -8.69
C MET A 119 3.52 -12.57 -7.46
N LYS A 120 3.17 -13.83 -7.15
CA LYS A 120 3.82 -14.59 -6.06
C LYS A 120 5.34 -14.60 -6.20
N GLY A 121 5.85 -14.77 -7.42
CA GLY A 121 7.29 -14.69 -7.69
C GLY A 121 7.90 -13.32 -7.35
N HIS A 122 7.23 -12.23 -7.71
CA HIS A 122 7.71 -10.87 -7.43
C HIS A 122 7.64 -10.51 -5.94
N ILE A 123 6.58 -10.92 -5.24
CA ILE A 123 6.38 -10.55 -3.84
C ILE A 123 7.08 -11.49 -2.86
N ALA A 124 7.50 -12.68 -3.31
CA ALA A 124 8.17 -13.68 -2.47
C ALA A 124 9.37 -13.13 -1.70
N GLY A 125 9.60 -13.70 -0.51
CA GLY A 125 10.73 -13.37 0.34
C GLY A 125 10.66 -11.98 0.99
N ALA A 126 9.48 -11.34 1.01
CA ALA A 126 9.31 -10.12 1.79
C ALA A 126 9.41 -10.40 3.30
N ASP A 127 10.01 -9.47 4.04
CA ASP A 127 10.05 -9.48 5.50
C ASP A 127 8.67 -9.17 6.11
N ALA A 128 7.85 -8.40 5.39
CA ALA A 128 6.50 -8.03 5.79
C ALA A 128 5.61 -7.76 4.58
N TYR A 129 4.32 -8.03 4.75
CA TYR A 129 3.29 -7.75 3.77
C TYR A 129 2.16 -6.92 4.41
N LEU A 130 1.66 -5.93 3.68
CA LEU A 130 0.41 -5.25 3.96
C LEU A 130 -0.61 -5.66 2.89
N PHE A 131 -1.64 -6.38 3.29
CA PHE A 131 -2.72 -6.83 2.44
C PHE A 131 -4.03 -6.17 2.82
N GLU A 132 -4.80 -5.75 1.83
CA GLU A 132 -6.19 -5.33 2.00
C GLU A 132 -7.14 -6.48 1.63
N SER A 133 -8.04 -6.83 2.55
CA SER A 133 -9.17 -7.73 2.27
C SER A 133 -10.48 -7.00 2.50
N ASN A 134 -11.37 -7.06 1.51
CA ASN A 134 -12.56 -6.19 1.48
C ASN A 134 -13.85 -6.94 1.81
N HIS A 135 -13.83 -8.26 1.94
CA HIS A 135 -15.06 -9.00 2.24
C HIS A 135 -14.84 -10.34 2.93
N ASP A 136 -15.82 -10.73 3.74
CA ASP A 136 -16.03 -12.11 4.20
C ASP A 136 -17.04 -12.79 3.26
N VAL A 137 -16.70 -13.97 2.74
CA VAL A 137 -17.46 -14.65 1.68
C VAL A 137 -18.88 -14.99 2.13
N GLU A 138 -19.01 -15.54 3.33
CA GLU A 138 -20.29 -16.01 3.86
C GLU A 138 -21.18 -14.83 4.28
N MET A 139 -20.60 -13.80 4.89
CA MET A 139 -21.30 -12.55 5.16
C MET A 139 -21.78 -11.86 3.88
N LEU A 140 -20.96 -11.84 2.82
CA LEU A 140 -21.34 -11.27 1.53
C LEU A 140 -22.49 -12.06 0.90
N ARG A 141 -22.44 -13.39 0.95
CA ARG A 141 -23.51 -14.28 0.44
C ARG A 141 -24.83 -14.07 1.18
N MET A 142 -24.79 -13.93 2.50
CA MET A 142 -25.98 -13.69 3.34
C MET A 142 -26.47 -12.23 3.33
N GLY A 143 -25.63 -11.29 2.90
CA GLY A 143 -25.93 -9.86 2.90
C GLY A 143 -27.07 -9.44 1.97
N ARG A 144 -27.55 -8.20 2.12
CA ARG A 144 -28.69 -7.66 1.35
C ARG A 144 -28.35 -7.23 -0.08
N TYR A 145 -27.09 -7.39 -0.52
CA TYR A 145 -26.67 -6.95 -1.84
C TYR A 145 -27.42 -7.69 -2.95
N PRO A 146 -27.83 -6.99 -4.04
CA PRO A 146 -28.35 -7.63 -5.23
C PRO A 146 -27.38 -8.67 -5.80
N TRP A 147 -27.92 -9.74 -6.40
CA TRP A 147 -27.11 -10.88 -6.87
C TRP A 147 -26.02 -10.50 -7.88
N ASN A 148 -26.29 -9.52 -8.75
CA ASN A 148 -25.30 -9.00 -9.71
C ASN A 148 -24.10 -8.33 -9.01
N VAL A 149 -24.31 -7.66 -7.88
CA VAL A 149 -23.23 -7.04 -7.09
C VAL A 149 -22.42 -8.11 -6.37
N LYS A 150 -23.10 -9.09 -5.74
CA LYS A 150 -22.43 -10.24 -5.10
C LYS A 150 -21.58 -11.03 -6.10
N ARG A 151 -22.12 -11.30 -7.29
CA ARG A 151 -21.42 -12.03 -8.36
C ARG A 151 -20.18 -11.30 -8.87
N ARG A 152 -20.19 -9.97 -8.87
CA ARG A 152 -19.00 -9.17 -9.21
C ARG A 152 -17.94 -9.26 -8.10
N ILE A 153 -18.32 -9.05 -6.84
CA ILE A 153 -17.38 -9.07 -5.70
C ILE A 153 -16.75 -10.45 -5.49
N LEU A 154 -17.49 -11.53 -5.78
CA LEU A 154 -17.02 -12.92 -5.69
C LEU A 154 -16.27 -13.43 -6.93
N GLY A 155 -16.23 -12.67 -8.02
CA GLY A 155 -15.55 -13.08 -9.25
C GLY A 155 -14.05 -12.81 -9.21
N ASP A 156 -13.30 -13.30 -10.21
CA ASP A 156 -11.85 -13.10 -10.33
C ASP A 156 -11.45 -11.61 -10.52
N GLU A 157 -12.43 -10.77 -10.88
CA GLU A 157 -12.33 -9.30 -11.00
C GLU A 157 -12.86 -8.56 -9.74
N GLY A 158 -13.17 -9.31 -8.68
CA GLY A 158 -13.69 -8.80 -7.40
C GLY A 158 -12.61 -8.28 -6.45
N HIS A 159 -12.80 -8.41 -5.14
CA HIS A 159 -11.76 -8.10 -4.14
C HIS A 159 -11.32 -9.37 -3.41
N VAL A 160 -10.10 -9.43 -2.89
CA VAL A 160 -9.59 -10.55 -2.09
C VAL A 160 -10.44 -10.68 -0.83
N CYS A 161 -10.88 -11.91 -0.55
CA CYS A 161 -11.66 -12.20 0.64
C CYS A 161 -10.75 -12.37 1.87
N ASN A 162 -11.34 -12.27 3.06
CA ASN A 162 -10.60 -12.40 4.32
C ASN A 162 -9.88 -13.74 4.45
N GLU A 163 -10.46 -14.81 3.90
CA GLU A 163 -9.90 -16.17 3.95
C GLU A 163 -8.65 -16.28 3.07
N ASP A 164 -8.68 -15.68 1.87
CA ASP A 164 -7.55 -15.66 0.94
C ASP A 164 -6.41 -14.74 1.42
N ALA A 165 -6.72 -13.70 2.20
CA ALA A 165 -5.73 -12.81 2.80
C ALA A 165 -5.08 -13.38 4.08
N ALA A 166 -5.65 -14.43 4.66
CA ALA A 166 -5.18 -15.04 5.91
C ALA A 166 -4.16 -16.17 5.72
N ILE A 167 -3.78 -16.48 4.48
CA ILE A 167 -2.82 -17.54 4.10
C ILE A 167 -1.48 -16.92 3.69
#